data_AF-A0AAN5HZN5-F1
#
_entry.id   AF-A0AAN5HZN5-F1
#
_cell.length_a   1.000
_cell.length_b   1.000
_cell.length_c   1.000
_cell.angle_alpha   90.00
_cell.angle_beta   90.00
_cell.angle_gamma   90.00
#
_symmetry.space_group_name_H-M   'P 1'
#
loop_
_entity.id
_entity.type
_entity.pdbx_description
1 polymer ?
#
loop_
_entity_poly.entity_id
_entity_poly.type
_entity_poly.pdbx_seq_one_letter_code
_entity_poly.pdbx_strand_id
1 'polypeptide(L)'
;RLLIFAFHGFAHVMTSAQEFMLSIERAVSCSSPAIYHNRRLAKRMLIAGEGISGAVALIFLWQISKDNILIACFIANSIDLASLICLSATTYYVIKSRQKITSSTLNEKYQIKEAMAITRVMLPCGIISLIMKVAASLAPWIYSLNLFQSQYMFTLTGGAYFVIESLNCLICCAFILWKHEGLQRIVRRMM
;
A
#
# COMPACT_ATOMS: atom_id res chain seq x y z
N ARG A 1 -9.78 3.62 23.79
CA ARG A 1 -10.40 4.05 22.50
C ARG A 1 -9.38 4.76 21.62
N LEU A 2 -8.72 5.82 22.11
CA LEU A 2 -7.66 6.53 21.38
C LEU A 2 -6.48 5.62 20.96
N LEU A 3 -6.05 4.70 21.84
CA LEU A 3 -4.95 3.78 21.55
C LEU A 3 -5.25 2.82 20.38
N ILE A 4 -6.48 2.31 20.30
CA ILE A 4 -6.90 1.43 19.19
C ILE A 4 -6.90 2.22 17.88
N PHE A 5 -7.41 3.45 17.90
CA PHE A 5 -7.39 4.34 16.74
C PHE A 5 -5.96 4.68 16.29
N ALA A 6 -5.09 5.02 17.24
CA ALA A 6 -3.68 5.34 16.98
C ALA A 6 -2.92 4.12 16.42
N PHE A 7 -3.14 2.93 16.98
CA PHE A 7 -2.55 1.69 16.47
C PHE A 7 -3.06 1.32 15.08
N HIS A 8 -4.36 1.50 14.84
CA HIS A 8 -4.93 1.25 13.52
C HIS A 8 -4.40 2.23 12.48
N GLY A 9 -4.35 3.52 12.81
CA GLY A 9 -3.76 4.56 11.95
C GLY A 9 -2.26 4.31 11.69
N PHE A 10 -1.52 3.84 12.70
CA PHE A 10 -0.13 3.39 12.52
C PHE A 10 -0.03 2.28 11.48
N ALA A 11 -0.84 1.22 11.62
CA ALA A 11 -0.85 0.10 10.67
C ALA A 11 -1.27 0.55 9.27
N HIS A 12 -2.23 1.47 9.16
CA HIS A 12 -2.66 2.07 7.91
C HIS A 12 -1.51 2.79 7.21
N VAL A 13 -0.87 3.75 7.89
CA VAL A 13 0.25 4.54 7.33
C VAL A 13 1.45 3.65 6.99
N MET A 14 1.75 2.67 7.83
CA MET A 14 2.80 1.69 7.57
C MET A 14 2.51 0.90 6.29
N THR A 15 1.28 0.42 6.11
CA THR A 15 0.86 -0.34 4.92
C THR A 15 0.94 0.52 3.66
N SER A 16 0.47 1.77 3.70
CA SER A 16 0.56 2.68 2.55
C SER A 16 2.00 3.02 2.18
N ALA A 17 2.88 3.18 3.16
CA ALA A 17 4.31 3.38 2.91
C ALA A 17 4.97 2.11 2.34
N GLN A 18 4.59 0.92 2.81
CA GLN A 18 5.03 -0.35 2.23
C GLN A 18 4.57 -0.50 0.78
N GLU A 19 3.31 -0.17 0.45
CA GLU A 19 2.79 -0.17 -0.92
C GLU A 19 3.63 0.76 -1.84
N PHE A 20 3.99 1.94 -1.34
CA PHE A 20 4.87 2.88 -2.04
C PHE A 20 6.27 2.30 -2.27
N MET A 21 6.90 1.76 -1.23
CA MET A 21 8.25 1.17 -1.32
C MET A 21 8.29 -0.06 -2.21
N LEU A 22 7.25 -0.92 -2.18
CA LEU A 22 7.10 -2.05 -3.09
C LEU A 22 6.95 -1.60 -4.53
N SER A 23 6.21 -0.51 -4.78
CA SER A 23 6.09 0.05 -6.14
C SER A 23 7.46 0.51 -6.67
N ILE A 24 8.25 1.19 -5.84
CA ILE A 24 9.63 1.58 -6.20
C ILE A 24 10.51 0.35 -6.45
N GLU A 25 10.48 -0.64 -5.57
CA GLU A 25 11.23 -1.88 -5.71
C GLU A 25 10.92 -2.57 -7.05
N ARG A 26 9.63 -2.62 -7.43
CA ARG A 26 9.22 -3.19 -8.71
C ARG A 26 9.70 -2.38 -9.90
N ALA A 27 9.65 -1.05 -9.83
CA ALA A 27 10.21 -0.20 -10.88
C ALA A 27 11.71 -0.47 -11.08
N VAL A 28 12.47 -0.59 -9.98
CA VAL A 28 13.90 -0.91 -10.00
C VAL A 28 14.16 -2.33 -10.54
N SER A 29 13.34 -3.31 -10.16
CA SER A 29 13.46 -4.69 -10.65
C SER A 29 13.29 -4.77 -12.18
N CYS A 30 12.44 -3.92 -12.75
CA CYS A 30 12.21 -3.85 -14.19
C CYS A 30 13.22 -2.97 -14.94
N SER A 31 13.82 -1.98 -14.28
CA SER A 31 14.81 -1.11 -14.93
C SER A 31 16.18 -1.76 -15.06
N SER A 32 16.54 -2.67 -14.15
CA SER A 32 17.83 -3.38 -14.17
C SER A 32 17.69 -4.85 -13.73
N PRO A 33 16.96 -5.68 -14.51
CA PRO A 33 16.67 -7.06 -14.13
C PRO A 33 17.93 -7.91 -13.91
N ALA A 34 18.94 -7.78 -14.79
CA ALA A 34 20.22 -8.49 -14.66
C ALA A 34 20.89 -8.30 -13.29
N ILE A 35 20.83 -7.09 -12.73
CA ILE A 35 21.43 -6.75 -11.43
C ILE A 35 20.51 -7.18 -10.29
N TYR A 36 19.20 -7.01 -10.47
CA TYR A 36 18.20 -7.30 -9.45
C TYR A 36 18.09 -8.78 -9.09
N HIS A 37 18.54 -9.68 -9.99
CA HIS A 37 18.64 -11.11 -9.69
C HIS A 37 19.56 -11.43 -8.49
N ASN A 38 20.43 -10.50 -8.10
CA ASN A 38 21.21 -10.63 -6.88
C ASN A 38 20.30 -10.56 -5.64
N ARG A 39 20.03 -11.74 -5.03
CA ARG A 39 19.24 -11.92 -3.81
C ARG A 39 19.61 -10.95 -2.68
N ARG A 40 20.87 -10.51 -2.61
CA ARG A 40 21.34 -9.56 -1.59
C ARG A 40 20.81 -8.15 -1.80
N LEU A 41 20.71 -7.69 -3.05
CA LEU A 41 20.20 -6.36 -3.39
C LEU A 41 18.70 -6.27 -3.10
N ALA A 42 17.93 -7.25 -3.58
CA ALA A 42 16.49 -7.33 -3.31
C ALA A 42 16.18 -7.33 -1.80
N LYS A 43 16.90 -8.14 -1.01
CA LYS A 43 16.73 -8.17 0.44
C LYS A 43 17.07 -6.84 1.11
N ARG A 44 18.12 -6.13 0.67
CA ARG A 44 18.48 -4.81 1.19
C ARG A 44 17.40 -3.78 0.90
N MET A 45 16.84 -3.78 -0.31
CA MET A 45 15.76 -2.86 -0.67
C MET A 45 14.50 -3.11 0.16
N LEU A 46 14.12 -4.37 0.38
CA LEU A 46 12.98 -4.72 1.23
C LEU A 46 13.20 -4.28 2.68
N ILE A 47 14.36 -4.57 3.29
CA ILE A 47 14.65 -4.15 4.67
C ILE A 47 14.67 -2.62 4.80
N ALA A 48 15.27 -1.92 3.82
CA ALA A 48 15.25 -0.46 3.79
C ALA A 48 13.83 0.08 3.67
N GLY A 49 13.00 -0.53 2.81
CA GLY A 49 11.59 -0.18 2.67
C GLY A 49 10.81 -0.34 3.97
N GLU A 50 10.97 -1.47 4.67
CA GLU A 50 10.36 -1.69 5.99
C GLU A 50 10.81 -0.65 7.02
N GLY A 51 12.10 -0.33 7.05
CA GLY A 51 12.64 0.70 7.94
C GLY A 51 12.05 2.09 7.67
N ILE A 52 11.94 2.47 6.40
CA ILE A 52 11.34 3.75 6.00
C ILE A 52 9.85 3.78 6.35
N SER A 53 9.10 2.73 6.03
CA SER A 53 7.68 2.62 6.36
C SER A 53 7.42 2.70 7.86
N GLY A 54 8.24 2.02 8.66
CA GLY A 54 8.20 2.10 10.12
C GLY A 54 8.49 3.51 10.64
N ALA A 55 9.52 4.17 10.11
CA ALA A 55 9.84 5.55 10.50
C ALA A 55 8.70 6.53 10.19
N VAL A 56 8.09 6.41 9.01
CA VAL A 56 6.95 7.26 8.60
C VAL A 56 5.73 7.02 9.51
N ALA A 57 5.43 5.76 9.83
CA ALA A 57 4.34 5.42 10.74
C ALA A 57 4.59 5.91 12.18
N LEU A 58 5.85 5.90 12.64
CA LEU A 58 6.23 6.49 13.93
C LEU A 58 6.08 8.02 13.95
N ILE A 59 6.43 8.71 12.85
CA ILE A 59 6.20 10.16 12.72
C ILE A 59 4.71 10.46 12.80
N PHE A 60 3.86 9.67 12.11
CA PHE A 60 2.41 9.78 12.21
C PHE A 60 1.92 9.62 13.65
N LEU A 61 2.37 8.58 14.35
CA LEU A 61 2.00 8.32 15.74
C LEU A 61 2.43 9.46 16.68
N TRP A 62 3.62 10.01 16.45
CA TRP A 62 4.13 11.16 17.19
C TRP A 62 3.26 12.41 16.99
N GLN A 63 2.76 12.67 15.78
CA GLN A 63 1.83 13.78 15.54
C GLN A 63 0.50 13.57 16.27
N ILE A 64 -0.05 12.36 16.28
CA ILE A 64 -1.24 12.04 17.07
C ILE A 64 -0.99 12.24 18.56
N SER A 65 0.18 11.86 19.09
CA SER A 65 0.52 12.06 20.50
C SER A 65 0.59 13.53 20.93
N LYS A 66 0.78 14.44 19.97
CA LYS A 66 0.80 15.90 20.17
C LYS A 66 -0.56 16.56 19.89
N ASP A 67 -1.62 15.76 19.73
CA ASP A 67 -2.96 16.21 19.33
C ASP A 67 -3.02 16.95 17.97
N ASN A 68 -1.98 16.81 17.14
CA ASN A 68 -1.91 17.41 15.80
C ASN A 68 -2.63 16.54 14.76
N ILE A 69 -3.91 16.27 14.97
CA ILE A 69 -4.71 15.32 14.15
C ILE A 69 -4.75 15.76 12.69
N LEU A 70 -4.85 17.06 12.41
CA LEU A 70 -4.83 17.61 11.04
C LEU A 70 -3.55 17.26 10.29
N ILE A 71 -2.39 17.41 10.94
CA ILE A 71 -1.09 17.08 10.34
C ILE A 71 -0.98 15.58 10.10
N ALA A 72 -1.42 14.77 11.07
CA ALA A 72 -1.43 13.31 10.94
C ALA A 72 -2.30 12.85 9.74
N CYS A 73 -3.49 13.45 9.57
CA CYS A 73 -4.36 13.17 8.42
C CYS A 73 -3.72 13.60 7.10
N PHE A 74 -3.05 14.76 7.07
CA PHE A 74 -2.35 15.24 5.89
C PHE A 74 -1.20 14.30 5.49
N ILE A 75 -0.42 13.82 6.46
CA ILE A 75 0.66 12.85 6.22
C ILE A 75 0.09 11.57 5.61
N ALA A 76 -0.96 10.99 6.21
CA ALA A 76 -1.58 9.76 5.73
C ALA A 76 -2.08 9.90 4.28
N ASN A 77 -2.87 10.95 4.00
CA ASN A 77 -3.42 11.19 2.66
C ASN A 77 -2.32 11.47 1.62
N SER A 78 -1.24 12.14 2.01
CA SER A 78 -0.11 12.41 1.11
C SER A 78 0.62 11.13 0.73
N ILE A 79 0.80 10.20 1.67
CA ILE A 79 1.42 8.90 1.42
C ILE A 79 0.53 8.04 0.53
N ASP A 80 -0.78 8.03 0.77
CA ASP A 80 -1.74 7.29 -0.06
C ASP A 80 -1.76 7.81 -1.51
N LEU A 81 -1.73 9.13 -1.68
CA LEU A 81 -1.68 9.72 -3.01
C LEU A 81 -0.34 9.41 -3.71
N ALA A 82 0.77 9.52 -2.98
CA ALA A 82 2.10 9.20 -3.51
C ALA A 82 2.23 7.71 -3.87
N SER A 83 1.69 6.80 -3.05
CA SER A 83 1.70 5.35 -3.30
C SER A 83 0.92 5.03 -4.57
N LEU A 84 -0.24 5.65 -4.79
CA LEU A 84 -1.03 5.48 -6.00
C LEU A 84 -0.32 5.98 -7.25
N ILE A 85 0.23 7.20 -7.20
CA ILE A 85 0.95 7.77 -8.35
C ILE A 85 2.14 6.88 -8.69
N CYS A 86 2.88 6.42 -7.67
CA CYS A 86 4.00 5.51 -7.85
C CYS A 86 3.56 4.16 -8.43
N LEU A 87 2.48 3.56 -7.92
CA LEU A 87 1.94 2.29 -8.42
C LEU A 87 1.47 2.41 -9.87
N SER A 88 0.80 3.52 -10.21
CA SER A 88 0.32 3.80 -11.56
C SER A 88 1.48 4.01 -12.53
N ALA A 89 2.46 4.83 -12.16
CA ALA A 89 3.67 5.08 -12.94
C ALA A 89 4.51 3.81 -13.13
N THR A 90 4.68 3.02 -12.07
CA THR A 90 5.37 1.74 -12.10
C THR A 90 4.64 0.75 -13.01
N THR A 91 3.31 0.70 -12.95
CA THR A 91 2.52 -0.17 -13.82
C THR A 91 2.69 0.21 -15.28
N TYR A 92 2.60 1.50 -15.60
CA TYR A 92 2.86 1.99 -16.95
C TYR A 92 4.30 1.63 -17.41
N TYR A 93 5.29 1.82 -16.55
CA TYR A 93 6.68 1.49 -16.83
C TYR A 93 6.90 -0.01 -17.09
N VAL A 94 6.30 -0.87 -16.29
CA VAL A 94 6.37 -2.34 -16.41
C VAL A 94 5.74 -2.78 -17.74
N ILE A 95 4.57 -2.23 -18.09
CA ILE A 95 3.90 -2.50 -19.37
C ILE A 95 4.78 -2.06 -20.55
N LYS A 96 5.40 -0.88 -20.48
CA LYS A 96 6.32 -0.40 -21.51
C LYS A 96 7.56 -1.30 -21.62
N SER A 97 8.11 -1.73 -20.49
CA SER A 97 9.28 -2.61 -20.43
C SER A 97 9.04 -3.99 -21.03
N ARG A 98 7.78 -4.42 -21.14
CA ARG A 98 7.40 -5.65 -21.87
C ARG A 98 7.91 -5.68 -23.31
N GLN A 99 7.97 -4.54 -23.98
CA GLN A 99 8.43 -4.45 -25.36
C GLN A 99 9.92 -4.85 -25.51
N LYS A 100 10.70 -4.74 -24.43
CA LYS A 100 12.14 -5.09 -24.42
C LYS A 100 12.40 -6.60 -24.24
N ILE A 101 11.37 -7.40 -23.91
CA ILE A 101 11.50 -8.83 -23.59
C ILE A 101 12.00 -9.67 -24.78
N THR A 102 11.76 -9.25 -26.02
CA THR A 102 12.12 -10.04 -27.20
C THR A 102 13.64 -10.24 -27.33
N SER A 103 14.44 -9.24 -26.96
CA SER A 103 15.91 -9.27 -27.03
C SER A 103 16.63 -9.59 -25.72
N SER A 104 15.90 -9.76 -24.61
CA SER A 104 16.48 -10.02 -23.28
C SER A 104 16.92 -11.46 -23.05
N THR A 105 17.78 -11.68 -22.06
CA THR A 105 18.19 -13.01 -21.59
C THR A 105 17.04 -13.75 -20.88
N LEU A 106 17.10 -15.08 -20.80
CA LEU A 106 16.02 -15.90 -20.23
C LEU A 106 15.65 -15.45 -18.79
N ASN A 107 16.66 -15.18 -17.95
CA ASN A 107 16.47 -14.75 -16.56
C ASN A 107 15.74 -13.41 -16.46
N GLU A 108 16.07 -12.45 -17.32
CA GLU A 108 15.39 -11.15 -17.38
C GLU A 108 13.93 -11.31 -17.83
N LYS A 109 13.66 -12.20 -18.80
CA LYS A 109 12.29 -12.50 -19.23
C LYS A 109 11.45 -13.04 -18.07
N TYR A 110 12.01 -13.93 -17.25
CA TYR A 110 11.33 -14.46 -16.07
C TYR A 110 11.00 -13.37 -15.06
N GLN A 111 11.96 -12.51 -14.72
CA GLN A 111 11.74 -11.42 -13.76
C GLN A 111 10.70 -10.41 -14.22
N ILE A 112 10.77 -9.97 -15.49
CA ILE A 112 9.78 -9.03 -16.03
C ILE A 112 8.39 -9.67 -16.07
N LYS A 113 8.30 -10.98 -16.39
CA LYS A 113 7.03 -11.72 -16.38
C LYS A 113 6.45 -11.85 -14.96
N GLU A 114 7.28 -12.11 -13.97
CA GLU A 114 6.88 -12.16 -12.55
C GLU A 114 6.40 -10.78 -12.06
N ALA A 115 7.18 -9.73 -12.32
CA ALA A 115 6.81 -8.36 -11.99
C ALA A 115 5.47 -7.97 -12.64
N MET A 116 5.25 -8.30 -13.93
CA MET A 116 3.97 -8.07 -14.60
C MET A 116 2.81 -8.82 -13.95
N ALA A 117 3.01 -10.09 -13.58
CA ALA A 117 1.96 -10.90 -12.98
C ALA A 117 1.49 -10.30 -11.64
N ILE A 118 2.44 -9.82 -10.83
CA ILE A 118 2.18 -9.17 -9.55
C ILE A 118 1.50 -7.81 -9.79
N THR A 119 2.08 -6.95 -10.62
CA THR A 119 1.56 -5.61 -10.90
C THR A 119 0.15 -5.62 -11.50
N ARG A 120 -0.17 -6.61 -12.36
CA ARG A 120 -1.51 -6.77 -12.93
C ARG A 120 -2.59 -7.00 -11.89
N VAL A 121 -2.25 -7.65 -10.78
CA VAL A 121 -3.17 -7.89 -9.66
C VAL A 121 -3.12 -6.72 -8.67
N MET A 122 -1.94 -6.16 -8.41
CA MET A 122 -1.76 -5.07 -7.45
C MET A 122 -2.40 -3.76 -7.92
N LEU A 123 -2.37 -3.41 -9.21
CA LEU A 123 -2.97 -2.13 -9.68
C LEU A 123 -4.47 -2.02 -9.37
N PRO A 124 -5.34 -2.96 -9.80
CA PRO A 124 -6.77 -2.86 -9.48
C PRO A 124 -7.02 -2.93 -7.96
N CYS A 125 -6.23 -3.73 -7.23
CA CYS A 125 -6.28 -3.78 -5.77
C CYS A 125 -5.94 -2.42 -5.14
N GLY A 126 -4.90 -1.75 -5.63
CA GLY A 126 -4.48 -0.43 -5.18
C GLY A 126 -5.51 0.66 -5.49
N ILE A 127 -6.18 0.58 -6.64
CA ILE A 127 -7.29 1.49 -6.99
C ILE A 127 -8.47 1.30 -6.03
N ILE A 128 -8.89 0.05 -5.77
CA ILE A 128 -9.97 -0.24 -4.80
C ILE A 128 -9.57 0.26 -3.42
N SER A 129 -8.34 -0.03 -3.00
CA SER A 129 -7.78 0.38 -1.71
C SER A 129 -7.79 1.90 -1.56
N LEU A 130 -7.37 2.63 -2.57
CA LEU A 130 -7.41 4.09 -2.56
C LEU A 130 -8.83 4.62 -2.39
N ILE A 131 -9.80 4.13 -3.16
CA ILE A 131 -11.19 4.59 -3.07
C ILE A 131 -11.71 4.41 -1.64
N MET A 132 -11.42 3.26 -1.04
CA MET A 132 -11.80 2.96 0.34
C MET A 132 -11.07 3.86 1.34
N LYS A 133 -9.77 4.10 1.19
CA LYS A 133 -8.97 4.99 2.04
C LYS A 133 -9.43 6.45 1.94
N VAL A 134 -9.78 6.92 0.74
CA VAL A 134 -10.36 8.26 0.54
C VAL A 134 -11.72 8.35 1.23
N ALA A 135 -12.57 7.33 1.12
CA ALA A 135 -13.83 7.29 1.85
C ALA A 135 -13.61 7.25 3.37
N ALA A 136 -12.62 6.50 3.85
CA ALA A 136 -12.26 6.42 5.26
C ALA A 136 -11.71 7.75 5.78
N SER A 137 -10.92 8.48 4.99
CA SER A 137 -10.31 9.75 5.38
C SER A 137 -11.32 10.90 5.52
N LEU A 138 -12.52 10.78 4.94
CA LEU A 138 -13.61 11.72 5.20
C LEU A 138 -14.01 11.74 6.69
N ALA A 139 -13.97 10.59 7.38
CA ALA A 139 -14.36 10.50 8.79
C ALA A 139 -13.47 11.35 9.73
N PRO A 140 -12.13 11.26 9.69
CA PRO A 140 -11.27 12.13 10.49
C PRO A 140 -11.31 13.60 10.04
N TRP A 141 -11.62 13.91 8.76
CA TRP A 141 -11.86 15.30 8.33
C TRP A 141 -13.14 15.88 8.95
N ILE A 142 -14.24 15.12 8.93
CA ILE A 142 -15.50 15.49 9.58
C ILE A 142 -15.27 15.75 11.08
N TYR A 143 -14.48 14.89 11.73
CA TYR A 143 -14.07 15.05 13.12
C TYR A 143 -13.23 16.32 13.34
N SER A 144 -12.19 16.54 12.52
CA SER A 144 -11.24 17.65 12.71
C SER A 144 -11.85 19.02 12.42
N LEU A 145 -12.81 19.09 11.50
CA LEU A 145 -13.53 20.32 11.16
C LEU A 145 -14.73 20.59 12.07
N ASN A 146 -15.01 19.72 13.06
CA ASN A 146 -16.16 19.82 13.97
C ASN A 146 -17.50 20.07 13.23
N LEU A 147 -17.74 19.37 12.11
CA LEU A 147 -18.93 19.60 11.28
C LEU A 147 -20.25 19.25 11.99
N PHE A 148 -20.22 18.41 13.04
CA PHE A 148 -21.39 18.03 13.82
C PHE A 148 -21.07 18.05 15.31
N GLN A 149 -21.93 18.69 16.11
CA GLN A 149 -21.82 18.67 17.57
C GLN A 149 -22.60 17.49 18.15
N SER A 150 -21.89 16.41 18.47
CA SER A 150 -22.47 15.25 19.17
C SER A 150 -21.45 14.68 20.15
N GLN A 151 -21.92 14.29 21.34
CA GLN A 151 -21.08 13.62 22.34
C GLN A 151 -20.51 12.27 21.83
N TYR A 152 -21.13 11.68 20.80
CA TYR A 152 -20.71 10.42 20.19
C TYR A 152 -19.85 10.59 18.94
N MET A 153 -19.47 11.83 18.57
CA MET A 153 -18.76 12.13 17.31
C MET A 153 -17.51 11.26 17.13
N PHE A 154 -16.64 11.18 18.14
CA PHE A 154 -15.43 10.35 18.10
C PHE A 154 -15.73 8.87 17.84
N THR A 155 -16.80 8.36 18.44
CA THR A 155 -17.15 6.93 18.32
C THR A 155 -17.72 6.64 16.94
N LEU A 156 -18.53 7.55 16.39
CA LEU A 156 -19.11 7.42 15.05
C LEU A 156 -18.03 7.54 13.97
N THR A 157 -17.19 8.58 14.01
CA THR A 157 -16.14 8.79 13.00
C THR A 157 -15.04 7.74 13.09
N GLY A 158 -14.59 7.41 14.31
CA GLY A 158 -13.61 6.35 14.52
C GLY A 158 -14.14 4.96 14.16
N GLY A 159 -15.41 4.68 14.45
CA GLY A 159 -16.08 3.44 14.07
C GLY A 159 -16.24 3.30 12.55
N ALA A 160 -16.70 4.36 11.87
CA ALA A 160 -16.81 4.39 10.43
C ALA A 160 -15.44 4.18 9.76
N TYR A 161 -14.40 4.89 10.21
CA TYR A 161 -13.02 4.71 9.75
C TYR A 161 -12.58 3.25 9.88
N PHE A 162 -12.73 2.66 11.07
CA PHE A 162 -12.33 1.29 11.35
C PHE A 162 -13.04 0.26 10.47
N VAL A 163 -14.36 0.41 10.27
CA VAL A 163 -15.15 -0.51 9.44
C VAL A 163 -14.72 -0.42 7.98
N ILE A 164 -14.54 0.80 7.44
CA ILE A 164 -14.15 1.00 6.04
C ILE A 164 -12.75 0.41 5.79
N GLU A 165 -11.79 0.66 6.68
CA GLU A 165 -10.43 0.10 6.55
C GLU A 165 -10.40 -1.42 6.71
N SER A 166 -11.20 -1.98 7.63
CA SER A 166 -11.31 -3.43 7.80
C SER A 166 -11.89 -4.09 6.55
N LEU A 167 -12.93 -3.48 5.96
CA LEU A 167 -13.50 -3.92 4.69
C LEU A 167 -12.50 -3.79 3.55
N ASN A 168 -11.74 -2.69 3.51
CA ASN A 168 -10.69 -2.50 2.53
C ASN A 168 -9.67 -3.66 2.56
N CYS A 169 -9.16 -3.97 3.75
CA CYS A 169 -8.22 -5.09 3.95
C CYS A 169 -8.83 -6.41 3.49
N LEU A 170 -10.07 -6.73 3.90
CA LEU A 170 -10.76 -7.95 3.53
C LEU A 170 -10.93 -8.06 2.00
N ILE A 171 -11.41 -7.00 1.36
CA ILE A 171 -11.64 -6.96 -0.10
C ILE A 171 -10.32 -7.10 -0.85
N CYS A 172 -9.28 -6.38 -0.45
CA CYS A 172 -7.95 -6.45 -1.06
C CYS A 172 -7.35 -7.85 -0.93
N CYS A 173 -7.37 -8.45 0.27
CA CYS A 173 -6.90 -9.82 0.49
C CYS A 173 -7.67 -10.84 -0.34
N ALA A 174 -9.00 -10.77 -0.34
CA ALA A 174 -9.85 -11.66 -1.13
C ALA A 174 -9.58 -11.50 -2.63
N PHE A 175 -9.43 -10.28 -3.12
CA PHE A 175 -9.13 -9.97 -4.51
C PHE A 175 -7.77 -10.53 -4.94
N ILE A 176 -6.73 -10.32 -4.13
CA ILE A 176 -5.38 -10.85 -4.39
C ILE A 176 -5.42 -12.39 -4.43
N LEU A 177 -6.04 -13.03 -3.44
CA LEU A 177 -6.17 -14.50 -3.39
C LEU A 177 -6.94 -15.04 -4.61
N TRP A 178 -7.94 -14.32 -5.09
CA TRP A 178 -8.76 -14.75 -6.21
C TRP A 178 -8.14 -14.48 -7.59
N LYS A 179 -7.29 -13.46 -7.74
CA LYS A 179 -6.70 -13.11 -9.03
C LYS A 179 -5.25 -13.53 -9.21
N HIS A 180 -4.52 -13.79 -8.12
CA HIS A 180 -3.11 -14.17 -8.20
C HIS A 180 -2.95 -15.69 -8.42
N GLU A 181 -2.74 -16.10 -9.67
CA GLU A 181 -2.63 -17.51 -10.08
C GLU A 181 -1.59 -18.31 -9.28
N GLY A 182 -0.46 -17.68 -8.92
CA GLY A 182 0.59 -18.34 -8.13
C GLY A 182 0.13 -18.68 -6.71
N LEU A 183 -0.65 -17.79 -6.09
CA LEU A 183 -1.18 -18.02 -4.74
C LEU A 183 -2.30 -19.06 -4.78
N GLN A 184 -3.17 -18.99 -5.79
CA GLN A 184 -4.21 -20.00 -5.98
C GLN A 184 -3.68 -21.42 -6.16
N ARG A 185 -2.55 -21.57 -6.85
CA ARG A 185 -1.90 -22.88 -7.00
C ARG A 185 -1.39 -23.42 -5.66
N ILE A 186 -0.89 -22.55 -4.78
CA ILE A 186 -0.44 -22.94 -3.44
C ILE A 186 -1.66 -23.31 -2.58
N VAL A 187 -2.70 -22.48 -2.56
CA VAL A 187 -3.94 -22.75 -1.79
C VAL A 187 -4.58 -24.07 -2.22
N ARG A 188 -4.69 -24.32 -3.53
CA ARG A 188 -5.22 -25.59 -4.07
C ARG A 188 -4.36 -26.83 -3.76
N ARG A 189 -3.09 -26.67 -3.37
CA ARG A 189 -2.23 -27.79 -2.95
C ARG A 189 -2.34 -28.10 -1.46
N MET A 190 -2.86 -27.16 -0.67
CA MET A 190 -3.03 -27.30 0.78
C MET A 190 -4.42 -27.81 1.17
N MET A 191 -5.40 -27.70 0.26
CA MET A 191 -6.72 -28.31 0.35
C MET A 191 -6.71 -29.69 -0.31
#